data_AF-A0A527YNS3-F1
#
_entry.id   AF-A0A527YNS3-F1
#
_cell.length_a   1.000
_cell.length_b   1.000
_cell.length_c   1.000
_cell.angle_alpha   90.00
_cell.angle_beta   90.00
_cell.angle_gamma   90.00
#
_symmetry.space_group_name_H-M   'P 1'
#
loop_
_entity.id
_entity.type
_entity.pdbx_description
1 polymer ?
#
loop_
_entity_poly.entity_id
_entity_poly.type
_entity_poly.pdbx_seq_one_letter_code
_entity_poly.pdbx_strand_id
1 'polypeptide(L)'
;AAEVIAADIDPFCATATRLNAEANGVGIKFLGTDCIGTDAGWDVVLAGDVFYDRLLADRLKPWFATLKARGADIIVGDPGRSYLPKAGLE
;
A
#
# COMPACT_ATOMS: atom_id res chain seq x y z
N ALA A 1 -6.03 -4.94 -13.61
CA ALA A 1 -4.67 -4.42 -13.44
C ALA A 1 -3.76 -5.08 -14.46
N ALA A 2 -2.91 -4.31 -15.16
CA ALA A 2 -1.92 -4.89 -16.08
C ALA A 2 -0.77 -5.58 -15.31
N GLU A 3 -0.53 -5.15 -14.06
CA GLU A 3 0.53 -5.64 -13.19
C GLU A 3 0.17 -5.41 -11.72
N VAL A 4 0.67 -6.26 -10.82
CA VAL A 4 0.52 -6.12 -9.37
C VAL A 4 1.90 -6.20 -8.70
N ILE A 5 2.18 -5.25 -7.82
CA ILE A 5 3.38 -5.20 -6.99
C ILE A 5 2.95 -5.24 -5.53
N ALA A 6 3.43 -6.23 -4.78
CA ALA A 6 3.37 -6.24 -3.33
C ALA A 6 4.61 -5.52 -2.79
N ALA A 7 4.42 -4.57 -1.87
CA ALA A 7 5.50 -3.81 -1.27
C ALA A 7 5.45 -3.96 0.26
N ASP A 8 6.56 -4.40 0.85
CA ASP A 8 6.72 -4.53 2.30
C ASP A 8 8.21 -4.52 2.64
N ILE A 9 8.58 -3.88 3.76
CA ILE A 9 9.98 -3.82 4.24
C ILE A 9 10.36 -5.05 5.06
N ASP A 10 9.38 -5.85 5.50
CA ASP A 10 9.65 -7.08 6.24
C ASP A 10 10.25 -8.15 5.31
N PRO A 11 11.45 -8.69 5.62
CA PRO A 11 12.10 -9.70 4.79
C PRO A 11 11.29 -11.01 4.66
N PHE A 12 10.38 -11.31 5.58
CA PHE A 12 9.52 -12.49 5.52
C PHE A 12 8.38 -12.32 4.49
N CYS A 13 7.95 -11.09 4.24
CA CYS A 13 6.83 -10.81 3.34
C CYS A 13 7.12 -11.21 1.88
N ALA A 14 8.37 -11.20 1.44
CA ALA A 14 8.76 -11.69 0.12
C ALA A 14 8.37 -13.16 -0.07
N THR A 15 8.70 -13.99 0.93
CA THR A 15 8.41 -15.43 0.89
C THR A 15 6.92 -15.69 1.02
N ALA A 16 6.24 -15.00 1.95
CA ALA A 16 4.79 -15.13 2.14
C ALA A 16 4.01 -14.73 0.89
N THR A 17 4.39 -13.62 0.25
CA THR A 17 3.80 -13.15 -1.01
C THR A 17 3.94 -14.20 -2.10
N ARG A 18 5.14 -14.76 -2.29
CA ARG A 18 5.39 -15.79 -3.29
C ARG A 18 4.53 -17.03 -3.06
N LEU A 19 4.46 -17.54 -1.82
CA LEU A 19 3.64 -18.71 -1.49
C LEU A 19 2.14 -18.46 -1.75
N ASN A 20 1.64 -17.28 -1.39
CA ASN A 20 0.26 -16.91 -1.64
C ASN A 20 -0.04 -16.75 -3.14
N ALA A 21 0.90 -16.15 -3.89
CA ALA A 21 0.78 -16.01 -5.34
C ALA A 21 0.72 -17.38 -6.03
N GLU A 22 1.60 -18.31 -5.64
CA GLU A 22 1.61 -19.69 -6.13
C GLU A 22 0.30 -20.42 -5.80
N ALA A 23 -0.18 -20.31 -4.56
CA ALA A 23 -1.41 -20.95 -4.12
C ALA A 23 -2.66 -20.45 -4.88
N ASN A 24 -2.63 -19.22 -5.38
CA ASN A 24 -3.73 -18.61 -6.14
C ASN A 24 -3.50 -18.59 -7.66
N GLY A 25 -2.35 -19.09 -8.14
CA GLY A 25 -2.02 -19.10 -9.56
C GLY A 25 -1.88 -17.71 -10.20
N VAL A 26 -1.46 -16.70 -9.42
CA VAL A 26 -1.33 -15.31 -9.87
C VAL A 26 0.13 -14.86 -9.91
N GLY A 27 0.46 -13.93 -10.81
CA GLY A 27 1.77 -13.28 -10.86
C GLY A 27 1.78 -11.99 -10.04
N ILE A 28 2.69 -11.90 -9.07
CA ILE A 28 2.88 -10.70 -8.24
C ILE A 28 4.38 -10.41 -8.16
N LYS A 29 4.80 -9.18 -8.48
CA LYS A 29 6.16 -8.73 -8.18
C LYS A 29 6.27 -8.31 -6.73
N PHE A 30 7.45 -8.43 -6.14
CA PHE A 30 7.71 -8.00 -4.77
C PHE A 30 8.74 -6.87 -4.73
N LEU A 31 8.45 -5.84 -3.95
CA LEU A 31 9.35 -4.72 -3.68
C LEU A 31 9.64 -4.64 -2.18
N GLY A 32 10.86 -5.04 -1.80
CA GLY A 32 11.32 -5.13 -0.42
C GLY A 32 11.78 -3.81 0.22
N THR A 33 11.35 -2.66 -0.31
CA THR A 33 11.86 -1.34 0.06
C THR A 33 10.74 -0.42 0.50
N ASP A 34 11.06 0.53 1.39
CA ASP A 34 10.11 1.56 1.81
C ASP A 34 9.72 2.44 0.61
N CYS A 35 8.45 2.38 0.24
CA CYS A 35 7.90 3.13 -0.90
C CYS A 35 7.37 4.51 -0.49
N ILE A 36 7.24 4.78 0.81
CA ILE A 36 6.60 6.00 1.30
C ILE A 36 7.42 7.21 0.87
N GLY A 37 6.79 8.13 0.14
CA GLY A 37 7.42 9.34 -0.41
C GLY A 37 7.95 9.17 -1.83
N THR A 38 7.82 7.99 -2.44
CA THR A 38 8.18 7.75 -3.84
C THR A 38 6.96 7.77 -4.76
N ASP A 39 7.16 8.05 -6.05
CA ASP A 39 6.15 7.85 -7.08
C ASP A 39 6.75 7.04 -8.22
N ALA A 40 6.32 5.79 -8.36
CA ALA A 40 6.74 4.90 -9.45
C ALA A 40 5.71 4.84 -10.58
N GLY A 41 4.73 5.75 -10.61
CA GLY A 41 3.68 5.79 -11.64
C GLY A 41 2.56 4.78 -11.45
N TRP A 42 2.27 4.37 -10.21
CA TRP A 42 1.17 3.43 -9.93
C TRP A 42 -0.19 4.06 -10.24
N ASP A 43 -1.04 3.36 -10.98
CA ASP A 43 -2.42 3.83 -11.24
C ASP A 43 -3.30 3.69 -9.99
N VAL A 44 -3.10 2.64 -9.21
CA VAL A 44 -3.86 2.32 -8.00
C VAL A 44 -2.91 1.92 -6.88
N VAL A 45 -3.11 2.47 -5.68
CA VAL A 45 -2.42 2.07 -4.45
C VAL A 45 -3.43 1.53 -3.45
N LEU A 46 -3.24 0.26 -3.08
CA LEU A 46 -4.04 -0.42 -2.06
C LEU A 46 -3.23 -0.45 -0.76
N ALA A 47 -3.79 0.11 0.31
CA ALA A 47 -3.16 0.09 1.63
C ALA A 47 -4.08 -0.59 2.65
N GLY A 48 -3.65 -1.73 3.19
CA GLY A 48 -4.42 -2.51 4.15
C GLY A 48 -3.86 -2.37 5.56
N ASP A 49 -4.74 -2.10 6.54
CA ASP A 49 -4.42 -1.98 7.97
C ASP A 49 -3.16 -1.13 8.22
N VAL A 50 -3.12 0.09 7.67
CA VAL A 50 -1.93 0.96 7.75
C VAL A 50 -2.05 2.09 8.77
N PHE A 51 -3.23 2.29 9.39
CA PHE A 51 -3.47 3.34 10.38
C PHE A 51 -3.46 2.82 11.83
N TYR A 52 -2.77 1.70 12.10
CA TYR A 52 -2.56 1.20 13.47
C TYR A 52 -1.52 2.03 14.24
N ASP A 53 -0.55 2.62 13.55
CA ASP A 53 0.53 3.41 14.15
C ASP A 53 0.45 4.88 13.70
N ARG A 54 0.68 5.79 14.65
CA ARG A 54 0.57 7.23 14.40
C ARG A 54 1.71 7.76 13.52
N LEU A 55 2.94 7.29 13.74
CA LEU A 55 4.09 7.75 12.96
C LEU A 55 3.96 7.31 11.50
N LEU A 56 3.50 6.07 11.29
CA LEU A 56 3.17 5.57 9.96
C LEU A 56 2.05 6.39 9.31
N ALA A 57 0.94 6.62 10.03
CA ALA A 57 -0.17 7.42 9.55
C ALA A 57 0.24 8.84 9.11
N ASP A 58 1.11 9.49 9.89
CA ASP A 58 1.59 10.85 9.63
C ASP A 58 2.52 10.90 8.40
N ARG A 59 3.21 9.80 8.07
CA ARG A 59 3.99 9.67 6.81
C ARG A 59 3.11 9.33 5.60
N LEU A 60 2.10 8.49 5.79
CA LEU A 60 1.22 8.01 4.70
C LEU A 60 0.30 9.09 4.17
N LYS A 61 -0.33 9.89 5.04
CA LYS A 61 -1.28 10.94 4.64
C LYS A 61 -0.72 11.91 3.59
N PRO A 62 0.45 12.57 3.80
CA PRO A 62 0.99 13.48 2.80
C PRO A 62 1.42 12.75 1.52
N TRP A 63 1.92 11.53 1.64
CA TRP A 63 2.32 10.74 0.49
C TRP A 63 1.12 10.34 -0.40
N PHE A 64 0.06 9.83 0.20
CA PHE A 64 -1.19 9.52 -0.50
C PHE A 64 -1.81 10.76 -1.15
N ALA A 65 -1.77 11.91 -0.48
CA ALA A 65 -2.24 13.17 -1.06
C ALA A 65 -1.45 13.54 -2.33
N THR A 66 -0.12 13.36 -2.33
CA THR A 66 0.72 13.59 -3.50
C THR A 66 0.38 12.65 -4.65
N LEU A 67 0.24 11.34 -4.37
CA LEU A 67 -0.10 10.35 -5.40
C LEU A 67 -1.50 10.59 -5.98
N LYS A 68 -2.47 10.94 -5.14
CA LYS A 68 -3.83 11.29 -5.56
C LYS A 68 -3.88 12.56 -6.40
N ALA A 69 -3.10 13.58 -6.03
CA ALA A 69 -2.97 14.81 -6.83
C ALA A 69 -2.35 14.57 -8.21
N ARG A 70 -1.45 13.58 -8.33
CA ARG A 70 -0.90 13.13 -9.61
C ARG A 70 -1.91 12.32 -10.44
N GLY A 71 -2.87 11.67 -9.78
CA GLY A 71 -3.97 10.95 -10.43
C GLY A 71 -4.07 9.46 -10.11
N ALA A 72 -3.39 8.95 -9.06
CA ALA A 72 -3.68 7.61 -8.57
C ALA A 72 -5.01 7.55 -7.83
N ASP A 73 -5.64 6.39 -7.93
CA ASP A 73 -6.64 5.96 -6.98
C ASP A 73 -5.96 5.39 -5.73
N ILE A 74 -6.32 5.90 -4.56
CA ILE A 74 -5.83 5.42 -3.27
C ILE A 74 -7.00 4.77 -2.55
N ILE A 75 -6.90 3.47 -2.32
CA ILE A 75 -7.93 2.69 -1.61
C ILE A 75 -7.35 2.19 -0.30
N VAL A 76 -8.01 2.52 0.81
CA VAL A 76 -7.54 2.13 2.14
C VAL A 76 -8.54 1.19 2.81
N GLY A 77 -8.12 -0.06 2.98
CA GLY A 77 -8.86 -1.05 3.76
C GLY A 77 -8.38 -1.04 5.21
N ASP A 78 -9.06 -0.31 6.10
CA ASP A 78 -8.78 -0.29 7.53
C ASP A 78 -10.08 -0.58 8.32
N PRO A 79 -10.07 -1.47 9.33
CA PRO A 79 -11.27 -1.80 10.10
C PRO A 79 -11.78 -0.66 11.02
N GLY A 80 -11.33 0.58 10.83
CA GLY A 80 -11.76 1.74 11.62
C GLY A 80 -10.91 1.94 12.87
N ARG A 81 -9.58 1.77 12.76
CA ARG A 81 -8.66 1.98 13.88
C ARG A 81 -8.40 3.46 14.17
N SER A 82 -7.88 3.73 15.36
CA SER A 82 -7.84 5.04 16.03
C SER A 82 -7.35 6.24 15.22
N TYR A 83 -6.61 6.04 14.12
CA TYR A 83 -6.01 7.11 13.31
C TYR A 83 -6.52 7.21 11.87
N LEU A 84 -7.58 6.47 11.52
CA LEU A 84 -8.20 6.53 10.20
C LEU A 84 -8.68 7.97 9.87
N PRO A 85 -8.25 8.58 8.74
CA PRO A 85 -8.76 9.87 8.30
C PRO A 85 -10.26 9.81 8.02
N LYS A 86 -11.02 10.77 8.57
CA LYS A 86 -12.48 10.84 8.40
C LYS A 86 -12.93 11.46 7.08
N ALA A 87 -11.99 11.93 6.23
CA ALA A 87 -12.26 12.54 4.94
C ALA A 87 -11.10 12.30 3.96
N GLY A 88 -11.40 12.15 2.66
CA GLY A 88 -10.41 12.16 1.57
C GLY A 88 -9.91 10.79 1.07
N LEU A 89 -10.37 9.69 1.68
CA LEU A 89 -10.06 8.31 1.29
C LEU A 89 -11.36 7.59 0.90
N GLU A 90 -11.28 6.73 -0.12
CA GLU A 90 -12.34 5.79 -0.51
C GLU A 90 -11.86 4.35 -0.33
#